data_AF-A0A2T3L478-F1
#
_entry.id   AF-A0A2T3L478-F1
#
_cell.length_a   1.000
_cell.length_b   1.000
_cell.length_c   1.000
_cell.angle_alpha   90.00
_cell.angle_beta   90.00
_cell.angle_gamma   90.00
#
_symmetry.space_group_name_H-M   'P 1'
#
loop_
_entity.id
_entity.type
_entity.pdbx_description
1 polymer ?
#
loop_
_entity_poly.entity_id
_entity_poly.type
_entity_poly.pdbx_seq_one_letter_code
_entity_poly.pdbx_strand_id
1 'polypeptide(L)'
;MYWSDWPFLLSSALTQLTIGAFIVLAFVILSGKLCFGQSDRVHKTMPVFWLLLFVALTLREASLMVDQVYSVSTFGTEVLMVTVFFVLANVYWFAEKNLFGSDRFRTLLLVVALVSGLVYLTHGLIVRTDQWLIASHFIATTLCGGTLFAHTLLVKAEHKVEEVNRYLPITGAVIAVICLLTGLPQVGELAARVDSHSELGPFIAQVMSLGLLLAAVGVWLMPLLTRSKPVLGIMTFALTLMLCSSYLAAVGYTLV
;
A
#
# COMPACT_ATOMS: atom_id res chain seq x y z
N MET A 1 -10.47 -17.85 12.56
CA MET A 1 -10.78 -17.15 11.31
C MET A 1 -11.99 -17.81 10.70
N TYR A 2 -13.08 -17.08 10.56
CA TYR A 2 -14.16 -17.58 9.72
C TYR A 2 -13.69 -17.43 8.27
N TRP A 3 -14.02 -18.39 7.42
CA TRP A 3 -13.72 -18.26 5.99
C TRP A 3 -14.32 -16.97 5.40
N SER A 4 -15.30 -16.34 6.04
CA SER A 4 -15.89 -15.06 5.65
C SER A 4 -14.95 -13.84 5.76
N ASP A 5 -13.84 -13.91 6.50
CA ASP A 5 -13.03 -12.71 6.83
C ASP A 5 -12.05 -12.31 5.71
N TRP A 6 -11.75 -13.22 4.77
CA TRP A 6 -10.75 -12.99 3.72
C TRP A 6 -10.99 -11.75 2.84
N PRO A 7 -12.23 -11.39 2.43
CA PRO A 7 -12.46 -10.22 1.59
C PRO A 7 -12.15 -8.92 2.33
N PHE A 8 -12.46 -8.86 3.63
CA PHE A 8 -12.12 -7.72 4.47
C PHE A 8 -10.60 -7.54 4.62
N LEU A 9 -9.86 -8.63 4.85
CA LEU A 9 -8.39 -8.56 4.96
C LEU A 9 -7.73 -8.14 3.65
N LEU A 10 -8.20 -8.71 2.52
CA LEU A 10 -7.72 -8.34 1.20
C LEU A 10 -8.02 -6.87 0.87
N SER A 11 -9.22 -6.38 1.22
CA SER A 11 -9.58 -4.97 1.02
C SER A 11 -8.60 -4.02 1.68
N SER A 12 -8.20 -4.31 2.92
CA SER A 12 -7.26 -3.50 3.71
C SER A 12 -5.89 -3.43 3.04
N ALA A 13 -5.35 -4.57 2.59
CA ALA A 13 -4.07 -4.63 1.89
C ALA A 13 -4.09 -3.84 0.57
N LEU A 14 -5.15 -3.98 -0.23
CA LEU A 14 -5.31 -3.26 -1.50
C LEU A 14 -5.41 -1.75 -1.31
N THR A 15 -6.19 -1.30 -0.31
CA THR A 15 -6.31 0.11 0.04
C THR A 15 -4.97 0.70 0.45
N GLN A 16 -4.26 0.04 1.37
CA GLN A 16 -2.96 0.49 1.88
C GLN A 16 -1.92 0.61 0.76
N LEU A 17 -1.78 -0.42 -0.08
CA LEU A 17 -0.87 -0.41 -1.22
C LEU A 17 -1.19 0.72 -2.18
N THR A 18 -2.47 0.92 -2.49
CA THR A 18 -2.89 1.90 -3.50
C THR A 18 -2.72 3.34 -3.03
N ILE A 19 -3.16 3.66 -1.80
CA ILE A 19 -2.99 5.00 -1.23
C ILE A 19 -1.49 5.31 -1.05
N GLY A 20 -0.73 4.34 -0.54
CA GLY A 20 0.72 4.42 -0.44
C GLY A 20 1.41 4.73 -1.76
N ALA A 21 1.03 4.02 -2.83
CA ALA A 21 1.57 4.22 -4.16
C ALA A 21 1.24 5.61 -4.70
N PHE A 22 0.02 6.08 -4.49
CA PHE A 22 -0.37 7.42 -4.92
C PHE A 22 0.41 8.51 -4.18
N ILE A 23 0.62 8.38 -2.86
CA ILE A 23 1.43 9.32 -2.07
C ILE A 23 2.82 9.47 -2.69
N VAL A 24 3.50 8.35 -2.96
CA VAL A 24 4.84 8.33 -3.55
C VAL A 24 4.83 8.92 -4.96
N LEU A 25 3.86 8.52 -5.78
CA LEU A 25 3.75 9.01 -7.16
C LEU A 25 3.47 10.50 -7.22
N ALA A 26 2.64 11.03 -6.31
CA ALA A 26 2.37 12.45 -6.18
C ALA A 26 3.64 13.24 -5.86
N PHE A 27 4.48 12.77 -4.93
CA PHE A 27 5.79 13.41 -4.69
C PHE A 27 6.70 13.36 -5.92
N VAL A 28 6.71 12.25 -6.67
CA VAL A 28 7.50 12.15 -7.91
C VAL A 28 6.99 13.13 -8.97
N ILE A 29 5.68 13.28 -9.14
CA ILE A 29 5.08 14.25 -10.09
C ILE A 29 5.40 15.68 -9.65
N LEU A 30 5.22 16.01 -8.37
CA LEU A 30 5.50 17.34 -7.81
C LEU A 30 6.98 17.72 -7.90
N SER A 31 7.89 16.74 -7.98
CA SER A 31 9.32 17.01 -8.16
C SER A 31 9.66 17.68 -9.49
N GLY A 32 8.76 17.64 -10.49
CA GLY A 32 8.96 18.24 -11.81
C GLY A 32 10.04 17.57 -12.68
N LYS A 33 10.64 16.46 -12.22
CA LYS A 33 11.70 15.76 -12.95
C LYS A 33 11.20 14.92 -14.13
N LEU A 34 9.90 14.63 -14.18
CA LEU A 34 9.29 13.89 -15.29
C LEU A 34 9.04 14.84 -16.47
N CYS A 35 9.46 14.44 -17.68
CA CYS A 35 9.08 15.21 -18.86
C CYS A 35 7.57 15.06 -19.15
N PHE A 36 6.99 16.01 -19.88
CA PHE A 36 5.55 16.02 -20.18
C PHE A 36 5.04 14.67 -20.73
N GLY A 37 5.76 14.07 -21.67
CA GLY A 37 5.40 12.77 -22.24
C GLY A 37 5.51 11.59 -21.24
N GLN A 38 6.42 11.65 -20.27
CA GLN A 38 6.51 10.66 -19.19
C GLN A 38 5.37 10.84 -18.19
N SER A 39 5.10 12.08 -17.79
CA SER A 39 3.97 12.40 -16.91
C SER A 39 2.65 11.92 -17.52
N ASP A 40 2.40 12.14 -18.82
CA ASP A 40 1.18 11.63 -19.47
C ASP A 40 1.07 10.11 -19.41
N ARG A 41 2.17 9.38 -19.67
CA ARG A 41 2.21 7.91 -19.57
C ARG A 41 1.95 7.43 -18.14
N VAL A 42 2.49 8.10 -17.13
CA VAL A 42 2.20 7.82 -15.71
C VAL A 42 0.70 8.00 -15.43
N HIS A 43 0.09 9.09 -15.89
CA HIS A 43 -1.36 9.28 -15.74
C HIS A 43 -2.19 8.23 -16.50
N LYS A 44 -1.67 7.63 -17.58
CA LYS A 44 -2.33 6.51 -18.28
C LYS A 44 -2.31 5.21 -17.47
N THR A 45 -1.43 5.07 -16.49
CA THR A 45 -1.38 3.87 -15.63
C THR A 45 -2.23 3.99 -14.36
N MET A 46 -2.59 5.21 -13.95
CA MET A 46 -3.42 5.49 -12.77
C MET A 46 -4.81 4.81 -12.72
N PRO A 47 -5.48 4.43 -13.84
CA PRO A 47 -6.71 3.64 -13.77
C PRO A 47 -6.60 2.33 -12.97
N VAL A 48 -5.39 1.78 -12.82
CA VAL A 48 -5.14 0.63 -11.95
C VAL A 48 -5.47 0.97 -10.48
N PHE A 49 -5.11 2.17 -10.00
CA PHE A 49 -5.47 2.61 -8.65
C PHE A 49 -6.98 2.64 -8.45
N TRP A 50 -7.72 3.13 -9.44
CA TRP A 50 -9.17 3.27 -9.32
C TRP A 50 -9.84 1.91 -9.26
N LEU A 51 -9.40 0.96 -10.09
CA LEU A 51 -9.89 -0.41 -10.06
C LEU A 51 -9.60 -1.06 -8.70
N LEU A 52 -8.39 -0.93 -8.18
CA LEU A 52 -8.00 -1.54 -6.90
C LEU A 52 -8.78 -0.95 -5.73
N LEU A 53 -8.97 0.37 -5.68
CA LEU A 53 -9.76 1.02 -4.63
C LEU A 53 -11.25 0.69 -4.74
N PHE A 54 -11.80 0.63 -5.95
CA PHE A 54 -13.17 0.20 -6.16
C PHE A 54 -13.38 -1.23 -5.66
N VAL A 55 -12.51 -2.17 -6.06
CA VAL A 55 -12.55 -3.55 -5.59
C VAL A 55 -12.40 -3.60 -4.06
N ALA A 56 -11.43 -2.90 -3.49
CA ALA A 56 -11.23 -2.86 -2.05
C ALA A 56 -12.47 -2.36 -1.29
N LEU A 57 -13.07 -1.24 -1.71
CA LEU A 57 -14.28 -0.71 -1.10
C LEU A 57 -15.45 -1.69 -1.22
N THR A 58 -15.64 -2.32 -2.38
CA THR A 58 -16.72 -3.31 -2.56
C THR A 58 -16.53 -4.55 -1.70
N LEU A 59 -15.30 -5.09 -1.59
CA LEU A 59 -15.01 -6.24 -0.73
C LEU A 59 -15.24 -5.92 0.74
N ARG A 60 -14.78 -4.74 1.18
CA ARG A 60 -14.98 -4.28 2.56
C ARG A 60 -16.46 -4.15 2.88
N GLU A 61 -17.22 -3.37 2.11
CA GLU A 61 -18.63 -3.15 2.40
C GLU A 61 -19.45 -4.45 2.28
N ALA A 62 -19.17 -5.30 1.30
CA ALA A 62 -19.84 -6.59 1.17
C ALA A 62 -19.61 -7.47 2.41
N SER A 63 -18.38 -7.57 2.91
CA SER A 63 -18.08 -8.31 4.16
C SER A 63 -18.85 -7.74 5.35
N LEU A 64 -18.84 -6.41 5.51
CA LEU A 64 -19.50 -5.75 6.64
C LEU A 64 -21.03 -5.90 6.64
N MET A 65 -21.65 -5.96 5.45
CA MET A 65 -23.08 -6.23 5.29
C MET A 65 -23.43 -7.69 5.65
N VAL A 66 -22.56 -8.65 5.30
CA VAL A 66 -22.78 -10.07 5.61
C VAL A 66 -22.66 -10.33 7.11
N ASP A 67 -21.67 -9.74 7.78
CA ASP A 67 -21.43 -9.99 9.21
C ASP A 67 -22.37 -9.23 10.15
N GLN A 68 -23.30 -8.41 9.63
CA GLN A 68 -24.26 -7.59 10.41
C GLN A 68 -23.61 -6.69 11.47
N VAL A 69 -22.30 -6.43 11.37
CA VAL A 69 -21.51 -5.64 12.33
C VAL A 69 -21.90 -4.16 12.29
N TYR A 70 -22.54 -3.72 11.21
CA TYR A 70 -23.02 -2.35 11.04
C TYR A 70 -24.55 -2.32 10.91
N SER A 71 -25.19 -1.44 11.69
CA SER A 71 -26.51 -0.92 11.32
C SER A 71 -26.39 -0.17 10.00
N VAL A 72 -27.42 -0.23 9.15
CA VAL A 72 -27.56 0.36 7.80
C VAL A 72 -27.08 1.83 7.67
N SER A 73 -26.85 2.53 8.78
CA SER A 73 -26.48 3.95 8.89
C SER A 73 -25.02 4.27 9.30
N THR A 74 -24.17 3.30 9.64
CA THR A 74 -22.85 3.61 10.24
C THR A 74 -21.72 3.43 9.24
N PHE A 75 -21.32 4.52 8.59
CA PHE A 75 -20.17 4.54 7.69
C PHE A 75 -18.87 4.58 8.51
N GLY A 76 -18.02 3.56 8.40
CA GLY A 76 -16.74 3.51 9.12
C GLY A 76 -15.84 4.71 8.76
N THR A 77 -15.14 5.27 9.75
CA THR A 77 -14.24 6.42 9.53
C THR A 77 -13.16 6.12 8.48
N GLU A 78 -12.61 4.91 8.48
CA GLU A 78 -11.63 4.46 7.48
C GLU A 78 -12.24 4.47 6.06
N VAL A 79 -13.48 3.97 5.92
CA VAL A 79 -14.19 3.96 4.63
C VAL A 79 -14.41 5.39 4.14
N LEU A 80 -14.81 6.30 5.03
CA LEU A 80 -14.96 7.74 4.71
C LEU A 80 -13.68 8.33 4.16
N MET A 81 -12.55 8.11 4.83
CA MET A 81 -11.26 8.61 4.37
C MET A 81 -10.88 8.04 3.01
N VAL A 82 -11.08 6.74 2.79
CA VAL A 82 -10.75 6.08 1.52
C VAL A 82 -11.67 6.55 0.39
N THR A 83 -12.96 6.73 0.64
CA THR A 83 -13.92 7.27 -0.35
C THR A 83 -13.58 8.71 -0.70
N VAL A 84 -13.30 9.56 0.29
CA VAL A 84 -12.88 10.96 0.06
C VAL A 84 -11.59 11.00 -0.76
N PHE A 85 -10.58 10.22 -0.38
CA PHE A 85 -9.34 10.09 -1.14
C PHE A 85 -9.61 9.65 -2.59
N PHE A 86 -10.42 8.61 -2.78
CA PHE A 86 -10.77 8.08 -4.10
C PHE A 86 -11.41 9.15 -4.98
N VAL A 87 -12.37 9.91 -4.45
CA VAL A 87 -13.03 11.00 -5.19
C VAL A 87 -12.03 12.10 -5.55
N LEU A 88 -11.25 12.60 -4.58
CA LEU A 88 -10.28 13.67 -4.80
C LEU A 88 -9.21 13.27 -5.83
N ALA A 89 -8.70 12.05 -5.74
CA ALA A 89 -7.68 11.52 -6.64
C ALA A 89 -8.23 11.31 -8.07
N ASN A 90 -9.49 10.89 -8.22
CA ASN A 90 -10.16 10.83 -9.52
C ASN A 90 -10.40 12.23 -10.10
N VAL A 91 -10.85 13.20 -9.30
CA VAL A 91 -11.04 14.59 -9.74
C VAL A 91 -9.74 15.19 -10.25
N TYR A 92 -8.64 14.99 -9.52
CA TYR A 92 -7.30 15.35 -10.00
C TYR A 92 -6.98 14.67 -11.33
N TRP A 93 -7.15 13.35 -11.41
CA TRP A 93 -6.80 12.58 -12.61
C TRP A 93 -7.59 13.02 -13.85
N PHE A 94 -8.90 13.26 -13.72
CA PHE A 94 -9.73 13.79 -14.80
C PHE A 94 -9.31 15.20 -15.21
N ALA A 95 -8.99 16.06 -14.25
CA ALA A 95 -8.52 17.42 -14.54
C ALA A 95 -7.19 17.40 -15.30
N GLU A 96 -6.25 16.55 -14.89
CA GLU A 96 -4.96 16.39 -15.57
C GLU A 96 -5.10 15.77 -16.96
N LYS A 97 -5.95 14.75 -17.13
CA LYS A 97 -6.18 14.11 -18.44
C LYS A 97 -6.85 15.02 -19.46
N ASN A 98 -7.81 15.83 -19.04
CA ASN A 98 -8.51 16.75 -19.93
C ASN A 98 -7.85 18.13 -20.01
N LEU A 99 -6.69 18.32 -19.35
CA LEU A 99 -6.03 19.62 -19.20
C LEU A 99 -6.98 20.71 -18.70
N PHE A 100 -7.91 20.34 -17.81
CA PHE A 100 -8.94 21.23 -17.30
C PHE A 100 -8.35 22.25 -16.33
N GLY A 101 -8.61 23.54 -16.59
CA GLY A 101 -8.12 24.64 -15.78
C GLY A 101 -6.63 24.96 -15.97
N SER A 102 -6.11 25.83 -15.10
CA SER A 102 -4.69 26.21 -15.11
C SER A 102 -3.78 25.14 -14.51
N ASP A 103 -2.49 25.16 -14.86
CA ASP A 103 -1.52 24.22 -14.31
C ASP A 103 -1.47 24.24 -12.77
N ARG A 104 -1.48 25.45 -12.19
CA ARG A 104 -1.56 25.67 -10.73
C ARG A 104 -2.79 25.02 -10.11
N PHE A 105 -3.94 25.06 -10.80
CA PHE A 105 -5.17 24.45 -10.31
C PHE A 105 -5.04 22.92 -10.24
N ARG A 106 -4.45 22.29 -11.27
CA ARG A 106 -4.23 20.84 -11.29
C ARG A 106 -3.20 20.41 -10.25
N THR A 107 -2.13 21.18 -10.07
CA THR A 107 -1.18 20.97 -8.97
C THR A 107 -1.86 21.07 -7.59
N LEU A 108 -2.78 22.03 -7.41
CA LEU A 108 -3.55 22.14 -6.16
C LEU A 108 -4.42 20.89 -5.92
N LEU A 109 -5.11 20.39 -6.95
CA LEU A 109 -5.89 19.14 -6.84
C LEU A 109 -5.01 17.95 -6.46
N LEU A 110 -3.80 17.84 -7.03
CA LEU A 110 -2.83 16.82 -6.65
C LEU A 110 -2.44 16.93 -5.17
N VAL A 111 -2.13 18.14 -4.71
CA VAL A 111 -1.75 18.38 -3.31
C VAL A 111 -2.90 18.05 -2.36
N VAL A 112 -4.14 18.42 -2.70
CA VAL A 112 -5.32 18.08 -1.89
C VAL A 112 -5.52 16.56 -1.81
N ALA A 113 -5.41 15.85 -2.93
CA ALA A 113 -5.48 14.38 -2.94
C ALA A 113 -4.34 13.74 -2.12
N LEU A 114 -3.10 14.24 -2.27
CA LEU A 114 -1.94 13.80 -1.49
C LEU A 114 -2.16 14.00 0.02
N VAL A 115 -2.64 15.18 0.43
CA VAL A 115 -2.94 15.47 1.83
C VAL A 115 -4.00 14.51 2.38
N SER A 116 -5.05 14.22 1.61
CA SER A 116 -6.06 13.24 2.05
C SER A 116 -5.48 11.82 2.24
N GLY A 117 -4.51 11.41 1.42
CA GLY A 117 -3.78 10.16 1.61
C GLY A 117 -2.89 10.16 2.86
N LEU A 118 -2.25 11.29 3.17
CA LEU A 118 -1.47 11.46 4.41
C LEU A 118 -2.37 11.47 5.65
N VAL A 119 -3.58 12.03 5.56
CA VAL A 119 -4.59 11.94 6.63
C VAL A 119 -4.98 10.48 6.89
N TYR A 120 -5.22 9.69 5.82
CA TYR A 120 -5.45 8.24 5.97
C TYR A 120 -4.28 7.53 6.64
N LEU A 121 -3.04 7.81 6.22
CA LEU A 121 -1.84 7.21 6.81
C LEU A 121 -1.72 7.54 8.31
N THR A 122 -1.87 8.82 8.68
CA THR A 122 -1.74 9.26 10.07
C THR A 122 -2.86 8.70 10.96
N HIS A 123 -4.11 8.74 10.50
CA HIS A 123 -5.23 8.12 11.22
C HIS A 123 -5.02 6.61 11.39
N GLY A 124 -4.57 5.92 10.34
CA GLY A 124 -4.29 4.49 10.38
C GLY A 124 -3.23 4.11 11.44
N LEU A 125 -2.23 4.97 11.65
CA LEU A 125 -1.23 4.80 12.71
C LEU A 125 -1.79 5.07 14.11
N ILE A 126 -2.57 6.14 14.26
CA ILE A 126 -3.19 6.51 15.55
C ILE A 126 -4.11 5.39 16.06
N VAL A 127 -4.89 4.77 15.18
CA VAL A 127 -5.80 3.67 15.54
C VAL A 127 -5.04 2.41 15.99
N ARG A 128 -3.75 2.28 15.67
CA ARG A 128 -2.93 1.08 15.90
C ARG A 128 -1.80 1.30 16.91
N THR A 129 -1.83 2.40 17.68
CA THR A 129 -0.75 2.78 18.61
C THR A 129 -0.44 1.73 19.67
N ASP A 130 -1.44 0.97 20.09
CA ASP A 130 -1.31 -0.02 21.16
C ASP A 130 -0.79 -1.37 20.65
N GLN A 131 -0.73 -1.56 19.32
CA GLN A 131 -0.40 -2.83 18.67
C GLN A 131 0.72 -2.62 17.64
N TRP A 132 1.96 -2.47 18.12
CA TRP A 132 3.13 -2.15 17.29
C TRP A 132 3.39 -3.10 16.12
N LEU A 133 3.08 -4.38 16.24
CA LEU A 133 3.16 -5.34 15.14
C LEU A 133 2.17 -4.98 14.03
N ILE A 134 0.94 -4.63 14.38
CA ILE A 134 -0.10 -4.25 13.43
C ILE A 134 0.25 -2.90 12.79
N ALA A 135 0.72 -1.95 13.59
CA ALA A 135 1.21 -0.67 13.10
C ALA A 135 2.41 -0.85 12.15
N SER A 136 3.38 -1.71 12.47
CA SER A 136 4.56 -1.92 11.62
C SER A 136 4.19 -2.55 10.29
N HIS A 137 3.21 -3.45 10.24
CA HIS A 137 2.73 -4.03 8.98
C HIS A 137 1.87 -3.07 8.16
N PHE A 138 1.10 -2.21 8.84
CA PHE A 138 0.42 -1.11 8.18
C PHE A 138 1.42 -0.16 7.53
N ILE A 139 2.52 0.19 8.21
CA ILE A 139 3.61 1.01 7.65
C ILE A 139 4.30 0.26 6.51
N ALA A 140 4.63 -1.03 6.68
CA ALA A 140 5.28 -1.83 5.65
C ALA A 140 4.43 -1.91 4.38
N THR A 141 3.14 -2.20 4.51
CA THR A 141 2.23 -2.29 3.36
C THR A 141 2.04 -0.93 2.71
N THR A 142 1.70 0.10 3.51
CA THR A 142 1.36 1.42 2.97
C THR A 142 2.58 2.13 2.41
N LEU A 143 3.69 2.18 3.13
CA LEU A 143 4.88 2.90 2.67
C LEU A 143 5.80 2.03 1.82
N CYS A 144 6.28 0.88 2.31
CA CYS A 144 7.18 0.04 1.50
C CYS A 144 6.45 -0.56 0.29
N GLY A 145 5.30 -1.21 0.50
CA GLY A 145 4.50 -1.74 -0.59
C GLY A 145 3.98 -0.67 -1.55
N GLY A 146 3.57 0.49 -1.02
CA GLY A 146 3.22 1.66 -1.84
C GLY A 146 4.38 2.16 -2.69
N THR A 147 5.60 2.29 -2.13
CA THR A 147 6.79 2.69 -2.90
C THR A 147 7.14 1.71 -4.02
N LEU A 148 7.04 0.40 -3.75
CA LEU A 148 7.23 -0.64 -4.75
C LEU A 148 6.18 -0.57 -5.86
N PHE A 149 4.92 -0.34 -5.50
CA PHE A 149 3.85 -0.25 -6.48
C PHE A 149 3.98 1.03 -7.33
N ALA A 150 4.30 2.17 -6.73
CA ALA A 150 4.61 3.40 -7.45
C ALA A 150 5.78 3.20 -8.43
N HIS A 151 6.85 2.54 -7.99
CA HIS A 151 7.99 2.20 -8.85
C HIS A 151 7.57 1.30 -10.02
N THR A 152 6.72 0.30 -9.76
CA THR A 152 6.18 -0.60 -10.79
C THR A 152 5.41 0.19 -11.86
N LEU A 153 4.60 1.18 -11.48
CA LEU A 153 3.87 2.03 -12.41
C LEU A 153 4.80 2.99 -13.18
N LEU A 154 5.85 3.50 -12.54
CA LEU A 154 6.87 4.33 -13.18
C LEU A 154 7.63 3.53 -14.24
N VAL A 155 8.02 2.29 -13.94
CA VAL A 155 8.64 1.36 -14.90
C VAL A 155 7.69 1.05 -16.05
N LYS A 156 6.40 0.79 -15.77
CA LYS A 156 5.36 0.62 -16.80
C LYS A 156 5.19 1.87 -17.68
N ALA A 157 5.38 3.05 -17.11
CA ALA A 157 5.33 4.33 -17.82
C ALA A 157 6.63 4.68 -18.55
N GLU A 158 7.65 3.80 -18.54
CA GLU A 158 8.95 4.02 -19.18
C GLU A 158 9.57 5.36 -18.77
N HIS A 159 9.58 5.66 -17.47
CA HIS A 159 10.30 6.82 -16.96
C HIS A 159 11.82 6.66 -17.22
N LYS A 160 12.52 7.79 -17.39
CA LYS A 160 13.97 7.84 -17.64
C LYS A 160 14.75 8.48 -16.48
N VAL A 161 14.08 8.71 -15.36
CA VAL A 161 14.67 9.36 -14.18
C VAL A 161 15.43 8.30 -13.40
N GLU A 162 16.75 8.28 -13.55
CA GLU A 162 17.61 7.24 -12.98
C GLU A 162 17.68 7.32 -11.45
N GLU A 163 17.55 8.52 -10.87
CA GLU A 163 17.51 8.68 -9.42
C GLU A 163 16.33 7.95 -8.79
N VAL A 164 15.19 7.89 -9.48
CA VAL A 164 13.99 7.18 -9.02
C VAL A 164 14.26 5.67 -8.93
N ASN A 165 14.97 5.11 -9.91
CA ASN A 165 15.36 3.69 -9.93
C ASN A 165 16.35 3.32 -8.82
N ARG A 166 17.09 4.31 -8.30
CA ARG A 166 18.04 4.12 -7.20
C ARG A 166 17.40 4.36 -5.84
N TYR A 167 16.68 5.46 -5.67
CA TYR A 167 16.18 5.88 -4.35
C TYR A 167 14.92 5.13 -3.92
N LEU A 168 14.00 4.79 -4.82
CA LEU A 168 12.78 4.08 -4.43
C LEU A 168 13.07 2.70 -3.80
N PRO A 169 13.90 1.82 -4.41
CA PRO A 169 14.22 0.54 -3.78
C PRO A 169 14.94 0.68 -2.43
N ILE A 170 15.87 1.66 -2.31
CA ILE A 170 16.61 1.88 -1.07
C ILE A 170 15.68 2.38 0.05
N THR A 171 14.84 3.37 -0.25
CA THR A 171 13.88 3.91 0.73
C THR A 171 12.89 2.84 1.17
N GLY A 172 12.36 2.04 0.24
CA GLY A 172 11.53 0.89 0.55
C GLY A 172 12.23 -0.15 1.42
N ALA A 173 13.49 -0.46 1.14
CA ALA A 173 14.28 -1.39 1.95
C ALA A 173 14.52 -0.86 3.38
N VAL A 174 14.83 0.43 3.54
CA VAL A 174 14.98 1.07 4.86
C VAL A 174 13.67 0.99 5.65
N ILE A 175 12.54 1.31 5.01
CA ILE A 175 11.21 1.18 5.64
C ILE A 175 10.95 -0.25 6.09
N ALA A 176 11.23 -1.24 5.22
CA ALA A 176 11.04 -2.65 5.55
C ALA A 176 11.89 -3.10 6.73
N VAL A 177 13.17 -2.67 6.80
CA VAL A 177 14.05 -2.96 7.94
C VAL A 177 13.51 -2.36 9.23
N ILE A 178 13.08 -1.09 9.20
CA ILE A 178 12.48 -0.44 10.38
C ILE A 178 11.22 -1.18 10.84
N CYS A 179 10.35 -1.58 9.91
CA CYS A 179 9.12 -2.32 10.23
C CYS A 179 9.43 -3.71 10.79
N LEU A 180 10.46 -4.38 10.28
CA LEU A 180 10.90 -5.67 10.79
C LEU A 180 11.44 -5.53 12.21
N LEU A 181 12.33 -4.58 12.47
CA LEU A 181 12.90 -4.34 13.80
C LEU A 181 11.83 -3.98 14.84
N THR A 182 10.83 -3.19 14.45
CA THR A 182 9.72 -2.80 15.32
C THR A 182 8.69 -3.92 15.52
N GLY A 183 8.52 -4.83 14.55
CA GLY A 183 7.62 -5.98 14.65
C GLY A 183 8.19 -7.18 15.42
N LEU A 184 9.51 -7.39 15.39
CA LEU A 184 10.17 -8.57 16.00
C LEU A 184 9.80 -8.86 17.46
N PRO A 185 9.71 -7.88 18.39
CA PRO A 185 9.41 -8.16 19.79
C PRO A 185 8.08 -8.90 19.98
N GLN A 186 7.05 -8.50 19.23
CA GLN A 186 5.71 -9.08 19.33
C GLN A 186 5.60 -10.45 18.64
N VAL A 187 6.52 -10.78 17.71
CA VAL A 187 6.63 -12.17 17.20
C VAL A 187 7.10 -13.12 18.31
N GLY A 188 7.96 -12.65 19.21
CA GLY A 188 8.35 -13.41 20.40
C GLY A 188 7.17 -13.69 21.34
N GLU A 189 6.26 -12.74 21.48
CA GLU A 189 5.01 -12.93 22.24
C GLU A 189 4.10 -13.98 21.58
N LEU A 190 3.98 -13.96 20.24
CA LEU A 190 3.26 -15.00 19.50
C LEU A 190 3.90 -16.38 19.71
N ALA A 191 5.23 -16.48 19.74
CA ALA A 191 5.92 -17.74 20.02
C ALA A 191 5.60 -18.26 21.44
N ALA A 192 5.58 -17.39 22.44
CA ALA A 192 5.18 -17.77 23.80
C ALA A 192 3.71 -18.25 23.89
N ARG A 193 2.81 -17.70 23.06
CA ARG A 193 1.43 -18.17 22.94
C ARG A 193 1.30 -19.55 22.31
N VAL A 194 2.21 -19.93 21.42
CA VAL A 194 2.27 -21.30 20.89
C VAL A 194 2.47 -22.30 22.02
N ASP A 195 3.42 -22.04 22.91
CA ASP A 195 3.74 -22.95 24.01
C ASP A 195 2.65 -23.00 25.08
N SER A 196 1.97 -21.88 25.32
CA SER A 196 0.98 -21.77 26.41
C SER A 196 -0.46 -22.08 26.00
N HIS A 197 -0.84 -21.79 24.75
CA HIS A 197 -2.23 -21.86 24.28
C HIS A 197 -2.39 -22.69 22.99
N SER A 198 -1.31 -23.27 22.45
CA SER A 198 -1.32 -24.06 21.21
C SER A 198 -1.82 -23.29 19.96
N GLU A 199 -1.66 -21.96 19.95
CA GLU A 199 -2.11 -21.07 18.88
C GLU A 199 -1.07 -20.93 17.75
N LEU A 200 -0.90 -21.99 16.96
CA LEU A 200 0.10 -22.04 15.88
C LEU A 200 -0.21 -21.14 14.66
N GLY A 201 -1.50 -20.90 14.39
CA GLY A 201 -1.96 -20.18 13.20
C GLY A 201 -1.41 -18.75 13.08
N PRO A 202 -1.62 -17.87 14.08
CA PRO A 202 -1.09 -16.50 14.07
C PRO A 202 0.42 -16.46 13.86
N PHE A 203 1.15 -17.33 14.57
CA PHE A 203 2.61 -17.36 14.53
C PHE A 203 3.13 -17.70 13.13
N ILE A 204 2.59 -18.75 12.50
CA ILE A 204 3.00 -19.16 11.14
C ILE A 204 2.68 -18.07 10.13
N ALA A 205 1.48 -17.48 10.17
CA ALA A 205 1.08 -16.41 9.27
C ALA A 205 2.03 -15.20 9.37
N GLN A 206 2.41 -14.83 10.59
CA GLN A 206 3.29 -13.71 10.87
C GLN A 206 4.74 -13.95 10.40
N VAL A 207 5.28 -15.16 10.60
CA VAL A 207 6.61 -15.54 10.12
C VAL A 207 6.64 -15.57 8.58
N MET A 208 5.62 -16.15 7.95
CA MET A 208 5.51 -16.20 6.49
C MET A 208 5.36 -14.81 5.88
N SER A 209 4.58 -13.93 6.53
CA SER A 209 4.44 -12.53 6.14
C SER A 209 5.79 -11.82 6.11
N LEU A 210 6.59 -11.92 7.18
CA LEU A 210 7.92 -11.29 7.26
C LEU A 210 8.88 -11.88 6.23
N GLY A 211 8.85 -13.20 6.02
CA GLY A 211 9.66 -13.86 4.99
C GLY A 211 9.33 -13.35 3.58
N LEU A 212 8.04 -13.21 3.26
CA LEU A 212 7.60 -12.67 1.97
C LEU A 212 7.91 -11.19 1.80
N LEU A 213 7.85 -10.38 2.87
CA LEU A 213 8.28 -8.99 2.85
C LEU A 213 9.76 -8.88 2.45
N LEU A 214 10.61 -9.67 3.10
CA LEU A 214 12.04 -9.74 2.80
C LEU A 214 12.30 -10.22 1.37
N ALA A 215 11.58 -11.25 0.91
CA ALA A 215 11.67 -11.73 -0.45
C ALA A 215 11.25 -10.66 -1.47
N ALA A 216 10.14 -9.95 -1.24
CA ALA A 216 9.67 -8.87 -2.09
C ALA A 216 10.71 -7.76 -2.22
N VAL A 217 11.29 -7.30 -1.10
CA VAL A 217 12.35 -6.28 -1.08
C VAL A 217 13.63 -6.80 -1.76
N GLY A 218 14.02 -8.05 -1.51
CA GLY A 218 15.19 -8.65 -2.14
C GLY A 218 15.06 -8.73 -3.67
N VAL A 219 13.91 -9.18 -4.17
CA VAL A 219 13.58 -9.17 -5.60
C VAL A 219 13.53 -7.74 -6.14
N TRP A 220 12.99 -6.79 -5.39
CA TRP A 220 12.92 -5.40 -5.82
C TRP A 220 14.31 -4.74 -5.91
N LEU A 221 15.26 -5.12 -5.04
CA LEU A 221 16.64 -4.66 -5.07
C LEU A 221 17.49 -5.30 -6.18
N MET A 222 17.04 -6.40 -6.80
CA MET A 222 17.79 -7.11 -7.85
C MET A 222 18.32 -6.19 -8.98
N PRO A 223 17.53 -5.28 -9.58
CA PRO A 223 18.03 -4.41 -10.64
C PRO A 223 19.19 -3.51 -10.17
N LEU A 224 19.14 -3.05 -8.92
CA LEU A 224 20.22 -2.25 -8.33
C LEU A 224 21.48 -3.07 -8.10
N LEU A 225 21.33 -4.30 -7.57
CA LEU A 225 22.45 -5.21 -7.30
C LEU A 225 23.13 -5.71 -8.58
N THR A 226 22.32 -6.01 -9.60
CA THR A 226 22.80 -6.50 -10.91
C THR A 226 23.20 -5.38 -11.87
N ARG A 227 23.05 -4.11 -11.46
CA ARG A 227 23.23 -2.94 -12.31
C ARG A 227 22.46 -3.02 -13.64
N SER A 228 21.27 -3.61 -13.57
CA SER A 228 20.37 -3.78 -14.71
C SER A 228 19.20 -2.80 -14.63
N LYS A 229 18.53 -2.57 -15.76
CA LYS A 229 17.32 -1.74 -15.78
C LYS A 229 16.18 -2.48 -15.11
N PRO A 230 15.38 -1.83 -14.24
CA PRO A 230 14.18 -2.45 -13.70
C PRO A 230 13.24 -2.87 -14.83
N VAL A 231 12.92 -4.15 -14.89
CA VAL A 231 11.97 -4.71 -15.85
C VAL A 231 10.63 -4.96 -15.18
N LEU A 232 9.55 -4.75 -15.93
CA LEU A 232 8.19 -4.83 -15.40
C LEU A 232 7.91 -6.18 -14.73
N GLY A 233 8.36 -7.30 -15.32
CA GLY A 233 8.12 -8.64 -14.77
C GLY A 233 8.67 -8.86 -13.36
N ILE A 234 9.90 -8.38 -13.10
CA ILE A 234 10.53 -8.47 -11.76
C ILE A 234 9.78 -7.58 -10.78
N MET A 235 9.40 -6.36 -11.19
CA MET A 235 8.66 -5.43 -10.33
C MET A 235 7.27 -5.96 -9.97
N THR A 236 6.54 -6.52 -10.95
CA THR A 236 5.24 -7.14 -10.69
C THR A 236 5.35 -8.37 -9.80
N PHE A 237 6.41 -9.18 -9.95
CA PHE A 237 6.64 -10.32 -9.08
C PHE A 237 6.97 -9.91 -7.64
N ALA A 238 7.81 -8.88 -7.45
CA ALA A 238 8.03 -8.31 -6.12
C ALA A 238 6.72 -7.78 -5.52
N LEU A 239 5.88 -7.13 -6.33
CA LEU A 239 4.60 -6.58 -5.89
C LEU A 239 3.61 -7.69 -5.46
N THR A 240 3.57 -8.83 -6.16
CA THR A 240 2.72 -9.96 -5.74
C THR A 240 3.20 -10.56 -4.42
N LEU A 241 4.53 -10.71 -4.23
CA LEU A 241 5.09 -11.16 -2.95
C LEU A 241 4.72 -10.20 -1.81
N MET A 242 4.78 -8.89 -2.05
CA MET A 242 4.39 -7.86 -1.09
C MET A 242 2.89 -7.94 -0.74
N LEU A 243 2.02 -8.15 -1.73
CA LEU A 243 0.59 -8.32 -1.49
C LEU A 243 0.30 -9.58 -0.66
N CYS A 244 0.95 -10.71 -0.97
CA CYS A 244 0.83 -11.94 -0.19
C CYS A 244 1.35 -11.75 1.25
N SER A 245 2.46 -11.03 1.43
CA SER A 245 2.99 -10.66 2.75
C SER A 245 1.95 -9.87 3.55
N SER A 246 1.41 -8.80 2.97
CA SER A 246 0.39 -7.96 3.62
C SER A 246 -0.87 -8.74 4.00
N TYR A 247 -1.34 -9.63 3.11
CA TYR A 247 -2.49 -10.49 3.39
C TYR A 247 -2.22 -11.43 4.57
N LEU A 248 -1.06 -12.11 4.60
CA LEU A 248 -0.72 -13.01 5.71
C LEU A 248 -0.50 -12.26 7.03
N ALA A 249 0.02 -11.02 6.98
CA ALA A 249 0.07 -10.16 8.16
C ALA A 249 -1.32 -9.93 8.74
N ALA A 250 -2.28 -9.57 7.88
CA ALA A 250 -3.66 -9.32 8.28
C ALA A 250 -4.33 -10.56 8.88
N VAL A 251 -4.10 -11.74 8.28
CA VAL A 251 -4.56 -13.03 8.82
C VAL A 251 -4.01 -13.29 10.22
N GLY A 252 -2.72 -13.00 10.44
CA GLY A 252 -2.05 -13.18 11.72
C GLY A 252 -2.70 -12.41 12.88
N TYR A 253 -3.41 -11.31 12.61
CA TYR A 253 -4.06 -10.49 13.63
C TYR A 253 -5.46 -10.93 14.00
N THR A 254 -6.22 -11.43 13.03
CA THR A 254 -7.60 -11.90 13.27
C THR A 254 -7.69 -13.24 14.01
N LEU A 255 -6.55 -13.86 14.29
CA LEU A 255 -6.43 -15.12 15.02
C LEU A 255 -5.94 -14.94 16.46
N VAL A 256 -5.69 -13.69 16.90
CA VAL A 256 -5.33 -13.29 18.27
C VAL A 256 -6.53 -12.66 18.93
#